data_AF-A0A2H8TE61-F1
#
_entry.id   AF-A0A2H8TE61-F1
#
_cell.length_a   1.000
_cell.length_b   1.000
_cell.length_c   1.000
_cell.angle_alpha   90.00
_cell.angle_beta   90.00
_cell.angle_gamma   90.00
#
_symmetry.space_group_name_H-M   'P 1'
#
loop_
_entity.id
_entity.type
_entity.pdbx_description
1 polymer ?
#
loop_
_entity_poly.entity_id
_entity_poly.type
_entity_poly.pdbx_seq_one_letter_code
_entity_poly.pdbx_strand_id
1 'polypeptide(L)'
;MRQQGWLRILAFLAFSWIAFLLVTVKLVRQQDSTDTDSSQRLARALRELEKLHKSNAELNALVLDLNYNPRIDNKKILLSYFQNSKGSGLNGPSEEYELSRRRIFSNTNELWYYVNSELQSLVKESDGVRVEHISKIKDIIGEHYRSLLKDITSLADVDGHAVWRQHESENLSNLVQKRLKHLQNPSDCAKARKLVCDLNKGCGYGCQLHHVVYCFIVAYATERTLILRSKGWRYSKGGWQDVFLPLSDTCLLPNGETTNRWPGHQNTQVITLPIIDSINPRPPFLPLALPEDLAPRLNVLHGDPVVWWIGQFLKYMLRPQPATSNKLDEYAKKVKFQKPIVGVHIRRTDKVGTEAAFHKLDEYMVHVEQYYKYKELTDKVDKKRVYLATDEPKLFSEAKRKYPEYEIVGDEDISKTASISKRYSDQSLSGIITDIHFLSLSDYLVCTFSSQVCRVAYEIMNSLHPDASTLYKSLDDIYYYGGQKRRLHVAVLPHKANGPHEMNLLVGDEIAVAGNHWDGYSKGTNLRTKESGLYPTFKVSPKIETAPFASYPGITLSTNELQEQKR
;
A
#
# COMPACT_ATOMS: atom_id res chain seq x y z
N MET A 1 -56.00 -8.43 54.33
CA MET A 1 -54.98 -7.63 53.62
C MET A 1 -53.51 -7.94 53.97
N ARG A 2 -53.17 -8.81 54.96
CA ARG A 2 -51.76 -9.12 55.30
C ARG A 2 -51.09 -10.28 54.51
N GLN A 3 -51.86 -11.19 53.90
CA GLN A 3 -51.30 -12.35 53.16
C GLN A 3 -50.81 -12.02 51.74
N GLN A 4 -51.40 -11.03 51.05
CA GLN A 4 -50.97 -10.66 49.68
C GLN A 4 -49.61 -9.94 49.64
N GLY A 5 -49.20 -9.27 50.71
CA GLY A 5 -47.89 -8.61 50.79
C GLY A 5 -46.73 -9.62 50.83
N TRP A 6 -46.91 -10.71 51.59
CA TRP A 6 -45.90 -11.77 51.71
C TRP A 6 -45.67 -12.54 50.39
N LEU A 7 -46.73 -12.80 49.63
CA LEU A 7 -46.63 -13.44 48.31
C LEU A 7 -45.86 -12.58 47.29
N ARG A 8 -46.03 -11.25 47.33
CA ARG A 8 -45.27 -10.33 46.45
C ARG A 8 -43.80 -10.25 46.84
N ILE A 9 -43.49 -10.29 48.14
CA ILE A 9 -42.10 -10.31 48.64
C ILE A 9 -41.42 -11.63 48.24
N LEU A 10 -42.10 -12.77 48.40
CA LEU A 10 -41.60 -14.07 47.97
C LEU A 10 -41.37 -14.14 46.45
N ALA A 11 -42.28 -13.61 45.65
CA ALA A 11 -42.10 -13.55 44.19
C ALA A 11 -40.91 -12.67 43.79
N PHE A 12 -40.70 -11.53 44.47
CA PHE A 12 -39.56 -10.65 44.23
C PHE A 12 -38.23 -11.30 44.62
N LEU A 13 -38.19 -12.00 45.76
CA LEU A 13 -37.01 -12.76 46.19
C LEU A 13 -36.69 -13.92 45.24
N ALA A 14 -37.71 -14.64 44.75
CA ALA A 14 -37.53 -15.70 43.76
C ALA A 14 -36.99 -15.14 42.42
N PHE A 15 -37.50 -14.00 41.97
CA PHE A 15 -37.01 -13.35 40.74
C PHE A 15 -35.58 -12.85 40.90
N SER A 16 -35.25 -12.24 42.04
CA SER A 16 -33.88 -11.82 42.37
C SER A 16 -32.92 -13.00 42.42
N TRP A 17 -33.37 -14.14 42.94
CA TRP A 17 -32.58 -15.37 42.99
C TRP A 17 -32.32 -15.96 41.59
N ILE A 18 -33.32 -15.96 40.72
CA ILE A 18 -33.16 -16.39 39.32
C ILE A 18 -32.21 -15.43 38.57
N ALA A 19 -32.32 -14.12 38.78
CA ALA A 19 -31.41 -13.16 38.18
C ALA A 19 -29.96 -13.36 38.66
N PHE A 20 -29.76 -13.64 39.96
CA PHE A 20 -28.46 -13.97 40.53
C PHE A 20 -27.88 -15.26 39.93
N LEU A 21 -28.71 -16.30 39.76
CA LEU A 21 -28.31 -17.55 39.09
C LEU A 21 -27.92 -17.33 37.63
N LEU A 22 -28.66 -16.50 36.89
CA LEU A 22 -28.31 -16.18 35.49
C LEU A 22 -27.00 -15.40 35.37
N VAL A 23 -26.74 -14.46 36.30
CA VAL A 23 -25.49 -13.70 36.33
C VAL A 23 -24.30 -14.59 36.71
N THR A 24 -24.46 -15.47 37.70
CA THR A 24 -23.40 -16.41 38.10
C THR A 24 -23.09 -17.44 37.02
N VAL A 25 -24.09 -17.99 36.34
CA VAL A 25 -23.88 -18.89 35.17
C VAL A 25 -23.15 -18.17 34.03
N LYS A 26 -23.46 -16.89 33.79
CA LYS A 26 -22.78 -16.08 32.76
C LYS A 26 -21.33 -15.81 33.13
N LEU A 27 -21.04 -15.48 34.40
CA LEU A 27 -19.69 -15.29 34.92
C LEU A 27 -18.85 -16.58 34.84
N VAL A 28 -19.42 -17.73 35.21
CA VAL A 28 -18.74 -19.03 35.14
C VAL A 28 -18.42 -19.41 33.69
N ARG A 29 -19.36 -19.23 32.74
CA ARG A 29 -19.09 -19.45 31.31
C ARG A 29 -18.01 -18.51 30.75
N GLN A 30 -17.98 -17.26 31.22
CA GLN A 30 -16.97 -16.31 30.80
C GLN A 30 -15.59 -16.70 31.34
N GLN A 31 -15.53 -17.23 32.56
CA GLN A 31 -14.30 -17.74 33.19
C GLN A 31 -13.76 -19.00 32.50
N ASP A 32 -14.61 -19.97 32.13
CA ASP A 32 -14.22 -21.15 31.34
C ASP A 32 -13.65 -20.76 29.96
N SER A 33 -14.21 -19.72 29.33
CA SER A 33 -13.71 -19.22 28.03
C SER A 33 -12.36 -18.52 28.13
N THR A 34 -12.09 -17.82 29.23
CA THR A 34 -10.79 -17.20 29.49
C THR A 34 -9.73 -18.21 29.93
N ASP A 35 -10.11 -19.26 30.67
CA ASP A 35 -9.20 -20.33 31.08
C ASP A 35 -8.81 -21.23 29.91
N THR A 36 -9.71 -21.47 28.95
CA THR A 36 -9.36 -22.19 27.71
C THR A 36 -8.41 -21.41 26.81
N ASP A 37 -8.59 -20.09 26.64
CA ASP A 37 -7.64 -19.23 25.92
C ASP A 37 -6.27 -19.16 26.64
N SER A 38 -6.27 -19.01 27.96
CA SER A 38 -5.05 -18.99 28.78
C SER A 38 -4.29 -20.31 28.73
N SER A 39 -5.00 -21.44 28.78
CA SER A 39 -4.41 -22.79 28.68
C SER A 39 -3.82 -23.05 27.29
N GLN A 40 -4.46 -22.56 26.23
CA GLN A 40 -3.91 -22.65 24.87
C GLN A 40 -2.65 -21.78 24.69
N ARG A 41 -2.62 -20.58 25.27
CA ARG A 41 -1.42 -19.72 25.27
C ARG A 41 -0.27 -20.36 26.04
N LEU A 42 -0.55 -20.97 27.19
CA LEU A 42 0.45 -21.69 27.99
C LEU A 42 0.99 -22.92 27.24
N ALA A 43 0.12 -23.69 26.58
CA ALA A 43 0.54 -24.84 25.77
C ALA A 43 1.42 -24.42 24.57
N ARG A 44 1.16 -23.26 23.96
CA ARG A 44 2.03 -22.69 22.91
C ARG A 44 3.37 -22.26 23.47
N ALA A 45 3.38 -21.54 24.60
CA ALA A 45 4.61 -21.10 25.26
C ALA A 45 5.51 -22.29 25.66
N LEU A 46 4.92 -23.39 26.14
CA LEU A 46 5.67 -24.61 26.50
C LEU A 46 6.29 -25.30 25.26
N ARG A 47 5.57 -25.36 24.14
CA ARG A 47 6.12 -25.90 22.88
C ARG A 47 7.25 -25.03 22.32
N GLU A 48 7.15 -23.71 22.45
CA GLU A 48 8.23 -22.80 22.07
C GLU A 48 9.47 -22.98 22.94
N LEU A 49 9.28 -23.17 24.25
CA LEU A 49 10.37 -23.40 25.20
C LEU A 49 11.08 -24.72 24.95
N GLU A 50 10.35 -25.79 24.62
CA GLU A 50 10.91 -27.08 24.24
C GLU A 50 11.71 -26.99 22.93
N LYS A 51 11.21 -26.24 21.95
CA LYS A 51 11.91 -25.97 20.68
C LYS A 51 13.20 -25.17 20.92
N LEU A 52 13.17 -24.18 21.82
CA LEU A 52 14.35 -23.41 22.22
C LEU A 52 15.39 -24.30 22.91
N HIS A 53 14.97 -25.17 23.82
CA HIS A 53 15.86 -26.11 24.51
C HIS A 53 16.55 -27.06 23.52
N LYS A 54 15.81 -27.60 22.56
CA LYS A 54 16.38 -28.44 21.51
C LYS A 54 17.42 -27.69 20.66
N SER A 55 17.10 -26.47 20.24
CA SER A 55 18.02 -25.67 19.44
C SER A 55 19.29 -25.29 20.22
N ASN A 56 19.16 -25.03 21.53
CA ASN A 56 20.31 -24.71 22.38
C ASN A 56 21.22 -25.94 22.61
N ALA A 57 20.64 -27.14 22.70
CA ALA A 57 21.38 -28.39 22.80
C ALA A 57 22.18 -28.68 21.51
N GLU A 58 21.57 -28.45 20.34
CA GLU A 58 22.25 -28.57 19.04
C GLU A 58 23.40 -27.56 18.89
N LEU A 59 23.21 -26.32 19.38
CA LEU A 59 24.25 -25.29 19.36
C LEU A 59 25.46 -25.67 20.23
N ASN A 60 25.20 -26.18 21.44
CA ASN A 60 26.26 -26.61 22.36
C ASN A 60 27.05 -27.80 21.80
N ALA A 61 26.38 -28.74 21.13
CA ALA A 61 27.05 -29.85 20.45
C ALA A 61 27.97 -29.35 19.32
N LEU A 62 27.54 -28.34 18.56
CA LEU A 62 28.33 -27.76 17.48
C LEU A 62 29.54 -26.95 17.99
N VAL A 63 29.38 -26.20 19.08
CA VAL A 63 30.49 -25.47 19.73
C VAL A 63 31.55 -26.45 20.24
N LEU A 64 31.13 -27.60 20.77
CA LEU A 64 32.05 -28.67 21.19
C LEU A 64 32.79 -29.28 20.00
N ASP A 65 32.12 -29.51 18.87
CA ASP A 65 32.72 -30.03 17.64
C ASP A 65 33.74 -29.05 17.02
N LEU A 66 33.41 -27.76 17.02
CA LEU A 66 34.30 -26.68 16.56
C LEU A 66 35.55 -26.52 17.43
N ASN A 67 35.46 -26.80 18.74
CA ASN A 67 36.61 -26.77 19.63
C ASN A 67 37.56 -27.97 19.44
N TYR A 68 37.10 -29.07 18.81
CA TYR A 68 37.88 -30.30 18.69
C TYR A 68 38.67 -30.42 17.35
N ASN A 69 38.27 -29.69 16.29
CA ASN A 69 38.91 -29.79 14.97
C ASN A 69 39.23 -28.41 14.34
N PRO A 70 40.39 -27.80 14.65
CA PRO A 70 40.69 -26.42 14.23
C PRO A 70 41.20 -26.26 12.78
N ARG A 71 41.00 -27.24 11.87
CA ARG A 71 41.59 -27.20 10.52
C ARG A 71 40.73 -27.83 9.40
N ILE A 72 39.57 -27.26 9.06
CA ILE A 72 38.96 -27.40 7.71
C ILE A 72 38.23 -26.11 7.31
N ASP A 73 38.51 -25.64 6.09
CA ASP A 73 37.96 -24.51 5.32
C ASP A 73 36.71 -23.77 5.87
N ASN A 74 36.95 -22.81 6.77
CA ASN A 74 35.94 -21.99 7.43
C ASN A 74 35.03 -21.23 6.45
N LYS A 75 35.45 -20.95 5.21
CA LYS A 75 34.68 -20.10 4.29
C LYS A 75 33.52 -20.86 3.65
N LYS A 76 33.72 -22.14 3.32
CA LYS A 76 32.70 -23.01 2.72
C LYS A 76 31.70 -23.50 3.77
N ILE A 77 32.19 -23.77 4.99
CA ILE A 77 31.34 -24.09 6.14
C ILE A 77 30.53 -22.86 6.55
N LEU A 78 31.12 -21.67 6.67
CA LEU A 78 30.37 -20.42 6.91
C LEU A 78 29.36 -20.12 5.81
N LEU A 79 29.68 -20.34 4.53
CA LEU A 79 28.72 -20.17 3.42
C LEU A 79 27.56 -21.17 3.52
N SER A 80 27.84 -22.43 3.81
CA SER A 80 26.80 -23.44 4.07
C SER A 80 26.00 -23.12 5.34
N TYR A 81 26.63 -22.50 6.34
CA TYR A 81 25.99 -22.03 7.56
C TYR A 81 25.18 -20.77 7.32
N PHE A 82 25.56 -19.83 6.45
CA PHE A 82 24.72 -18.69 6.05
C PHE A 82 23.51 -19.13 5.22
N GLN A 83 23.66 -20.22 4.47
CA GLN A 83 22.56 -20.85 3.74
C GLN A 83 21.63 -21.66 4.68
N ASN A 84 22.19 -22.32 5.71
CA ASN A 84 21.45 -23.15 6.68
C ASN A 84 21.04 -22.40 7.97
N SER A 85 21.59 -21.23 8.27
CA SER A 85 21.20 -20.34 9.38
C SER A 85 19.90 -19.60 9.09
N LYS A 86 19.27 -19.88 7.93
CA LYS A 86 17.82 -19.76 7.77
C LYS A 86 17.03 -20.58 8.81
N GLY A 87 17.68 -21.47 9.56
CA GLY A 87 17.07 -22.33 10.59
C GLY A 87 16.71 -21.71 11.95
N SER A 88 16.85 -20.39 12.17
CA SER A 88 16.33 -19.73 13.40
C SER A 88 15.45 -18.50 13.13
N GLY A 89 15.02 -18.31 11.87
CA GLY A 89 14.03 -17.31 11.46
C GLY A 89 12.75 -17.97 10.99
N LEU A 90 11.63 -17.24 10.98
CA LEU A 90 10.42 -17.69 10.28
C LEU A 90 10.81 -18.02 8.82
N ASN A 91 10.60 -19.26 8.38
CA ASN A 91 10.85 -19.63 6.99
C ASN A 91 9.84 -18.91 6.09
N GLY A 92 10.32 -17.98 5.26
CA GLY A 92 9.51 -17.32 4.26
C GLY A 92 9.08 -18.27 3.14
N PRO A 93 8.00 -17.93 2.40
CA PRO A 93 7.60 -18.68 1.23
C PRO A 93 8.67 -18.63 0.13
N SER A 94 8.64 -19.60 -0.79
CA SER A 94 9.41 -19.46 -2.03
C SER A 94 8.85 -18.34 -2.89
N GLU A 95 9.69 -17.75 -3.72
CA GLU A 95 9.27 -16.74 -4.69
C GLU A 95 8.21 -17.30 -5.64
N GLU A 96 8.40 -18.52 -6.13
CA GLU A 96 7.45 -19.22 -7.01
C GLU A 96 6.06 -19.37 -6.38
N TYR A 97 6.00 -19.67 -5.08
CA TYR A 97 4.74 -19.77 -4.35
C TYR A 97 4.00 -18.43 -4.32
N GLU A 98 4.67 -17.34 -3.90
CA GLU A 98 4.04 -16.02 -3.82
C GLU A 98 3.63 -15.48 -5.19
N LEU A 99 4.49 -15.64 -6.19
CA LEU A 99 4.17 -15.24 -7.56
C LEU A 99 2.98 -16.03 -8.12
N SER A 100 2.89 -17.33 -7.82
CA SER A 100 1.76 -18.16 -8.24
C SER A 100 0.47 -17.76 -7.53
N ARG A 101 0.51 -17.56 -6.21
CA ARG A 101 -0.64 -17.12 -5.41
C ARG A 101 -1.21 -15.79 -5.93
N ARG A 102 -0.35 -14.80 -6.16
CA ARG A 102 -0.76 -13.50 -6.71
C ARG A 102 -1.25 -13.59 -8.15
N ARG A 103 -0.66 -14.48 -8.95
CA ARG A 103 -1.12 -14.73 -10.33
C ARG A 103 -2.52 -15.35 -10.35
N ILE A 104 -2.85 -16.25 -9.42
CA ILE A 104 -4.21 -16.81 -9.29
C ILE A 104 -5.20 -15.70 -8.93
N PHE A 105 -4.84 -14.80 -8.00
CA PHE A 105 -5.65 -13.63 -7.67
C PHE A 105 -5.89 -12.73 -8.89
N SER A 106 -4.81 -12.34 -9.58
CA SER A 106 -4.89 -11.49 -10.78
C SER A 106 -5.72 -12.12 -11.89
N ASN A 107 -5.51 -13.40 -12.18
CA ASN A 107 -6.24 -14.10 -13.23
C ASN A 107 -7.72 -14.26 -12.90
N THR A 108 -8.07 -14.46 -11.63
CA THR A 108 -9.48 -14.48 -11.18
C THR A 108 -10.16 -13.14 -11.42
N ASN A 109 -9.46 -12.02 -11.16
CA ASN A 109 -9.96 -10.68 -11.49
C ASN A 109 -10.13 -10.47 -13.00
N GLU A 110 -9.12 -10.81 -13.80
CA GLU A 110 -9.18 -10.64 -15.26
C GLU A 110 -10.27 -11.50 -15.90
N LEU A 111 -10.52 -12.70 -15.38
CA LEU A 111 -11.65 -13.54 -15.79
C LEU A 111 -13.00 -12.84 -15.50
N TRP A 112 -13.16 -12.30 -14.29
CA TRP A 112 -14.37 -11.58 -13.94
C TRP A 112 -14.55 -10.31 -14.79
N TYR A 113 -13.48 -9.57 -15.05
CA TYR A 113 -13.50 -8.38 -15.90
C TYR A 113 -14.00 -8.71 -17.31
N TYR A 114 -13.43 -9.74 -17.93
CA TYR A 114 -13.87 -10.22 -19.22
C TYR A 114 -15.34 -10.64 -19.21
N VAL A 115 -15.71 -11.57 -18.32
CA VAL A 115 -17.07 -12.10 -18.26
C VAL A 115 -18.09 -11.00 -17.96
N ASN A 116 -17.80 -10.11 -17.02
CA ASN A 116 -18.70 -9.00 -16.70
C ASN A 116 -18.86 -8.03 -17.88
N SER A 117 -17.78 -7.73 -18.62
CA SER A 117 -17.83 -6.87 -19.81
C SER A 117 -18.69 -7.49 -20.92
N GLU A 118 -18.43 -8.76 -21.26
CA GLU A 118 -19.18 -9.48 -22.29
C GLU A 118 -20.66 -9.62 -21.93
N LEU A 119 -20.98 -10.00 -20.70
CA LEU A 119 -22.39 -10.08 -20.24
C LEU A 119 -23.07 -8.70 -20.26
N GLN A 120 -22.36 -7.62 -19.92
CA GLN A 120 -22.90 -6.28 -20.05
C GLN A 120 -23.15 -5.87 -21.51
N SER A 121 -22.30 -6.30 -22.44
CA SER A 121 -22.54 -6.08 -23.87
C SER A 121 -23.79 -6.81 -24.34
N LEU A 122 -23.94 -8.08 -23.96
CA LEU A 122 -25.11 -8.89 -24.30
C LEU A 122 -26.42 -8.31 -23.75
N VAL A 123 -26.40 -7.74 -22.55
CA VAL A 123 -27.58 -7.05 -21.97
C VAL A 123 -28.02 -5.88 -22.84
N LYS A 124 -27.10 -5.11 -23.44
CA LYS A 124 -27.43 -3.96 -24.28
C LYS A 124 -28.09 -4.36 -25.60
N GLU A 125 -27.83 -5.58 -26.07
CA GLU A 125 -28.30 -6.11 -27.36
C GLU A 125 -29.53 -7.03 -27.22
N SER A 126 -30.02 -7.25 -26.00
CA SER A 126 -31.07 -8.23 -25.68
C SER A 126 -32.43 -7.60 -25.36
N ASP A 127 -33.50 -8.39 -25.51
CA ASP A 127 -34.85 -8.05 -25.04
C ASP A 127 -35.02 -8.29 -23.52
N GLY A 128 -36.14 -7.84 -22.95
CA GLY A 128 -36.38 -7.87 -21.51
C GLY A 128 -36.26 -9.26 -20.86
N VAL A 129 -36.74 -10.32 -21.51
CA VAL A 129 -36.68 -11.68 -20.95
C VAL A 129 -35.24 -12.19 -20.93
N ARG A 130 -34.49 -11.96 -22.01
CA ARG A 130 -33.06 -12.32 -22.08
C ARG A 130 -32.22 -11.50 -21.11
N VAL A 131 -32.54 -10.22 -20.91
CA VAL A 131 -31.86 -9.35 -19.94
C VAL A 131 -31.99 -9.89 -18.51
N GLU A 132 -33.17 -10.35 -18.10
CA GLU A 132 -33.35 -10.97 -16.78
C GLU A 132 -32.52 -12.24 -16.62
N HIS A 133 -32.49 -13.09 -17.64
CA HIS A 133 -31.71 -14.33 -17.60
C HIS A 133 -30.19 -14.04 -17.52
N ILE A 134 -29.69 -13.12 -18.34
CA ILE A 134 -28.28 -12.70 -18.32
C ILE A 134 -27.90 -12.08 -16.98
N SER A 135 -28.80 -11.29 -16.38
CA SER A 135 -28.59 -10.69 -15.05
C SER A 135 -28.44 -11.77 -13.98
N LYS A 136 -29.30 -12.80 -13.98
CA LYS A 136 -29.19 -13.96 -13.07
C LYS A 136 -27.86 -14.70 -13.25
N ILE A 137 -27.41 -14.91 -14.49
CA ILE A 137 -26.11 -15.54 -14.77
C ILE A 137 -24.98 -14.69 -14.18
N LYS A 138 -25.01 -13.38 -14.44
CA LYS A 138 -24.01 -12.43 -13.93
C LYS A 138 -23.95 -12.42 -12.40
N ASP A 139 -25.10 -12.47 -11.73
CA ASP A 139 -25.18 -12.48 -10.27
C ASP A 139 -24.52 -13.73 -9.68
N ILE A 140 -24.86 -14.92 -10.18
CA ILE A 140 -24.27 -16.20 -9.75
C ILE A 140 -22.76 -16.25 -10.02
N ILE A 141 -22.33 -15.84 -11.22
CA ILE A 141 -20.89 -15.79 -11.53
C ILE A 141 -20.18 -14.79 -10.60
N GLY A 142 -20.81 -13.65 -10.30
CA GLY A 142 -20.29 -12.67 -9.37
C GLY A 142 -20.14 -13.22 -7.96
N GLU A 143 -21.08 -14.03 -7.50
CA GLU A 143 -20.99 -14.73 -6.19
C GLU A 143 -19.83 -15.72 -6.17
N HIS A 144 -19.69 -16.55 -7.21
CA HIS A 144 -18.56 -17.47 -7.34
C HIS A 144 -17.22 -16.73 -7.39
N TYR A 145 -17.13 -15.64 -8.15
CA TYR A 145 -15.95 -14.79 -8.20
C TYR A 145 -15.57 -14.26 -6.81
N ARG A 146 -16.52 -13.74 -6.04
CA ARG A 146 -16.26 -13.25 -4.67
C ARG A 146 -15.84 -14.37 -3.72
N SER A 147 -16.41 -15.57 -3.86
CA SER A 147 -16.01 -16.75 -3.10
C SER A 147 -14.55 -17.15 -3.41
N LEU A 148 -14.17 -17.19 -4.69
CA LEU A 148 -12.80 -17.50 -5.11
C LEU A 148 -11.81 -16.45 -4.58
N LEU A 149 -12.14 -15.17 -4.69
CA LEU A 149 -11.30 -14.10 -4.14
C LEU A 149 -11.12 -14.23 -2.63
N LYS A 150 -12.17 -14.65 -1.91
CA LYS A 150 -12.08 -14.89 -0.47
C LYS A 150 -11.07 -15.99 -0.20
N ASP A 151 -11.21 -17.14 -0.84
CA ASP A 151 -10.33 -18.29 -0.59
C ASP A 151 -8.87 -17.98 -0.93
N ILE A 152 -8.61 -17.28 -2.05
CA ILE A 152 -7.25 -16.89 -2.46
C ILE A 152 -6.63 -15.86 -1.50
N THR A 153 -7.45 -14.94 -0.97
CA THR A 153 -6.97 -13.94 -0.01
C THR A 153 -6.72 -14.58 1.35
N SER A 154 -7.66 -15.39 1.85
CA SER A 154 -7.53 -16.15 3.09
C SER A 154 -6.40 -17.17 3.06
N LEU A 155 -5.96 -17.62 1.88
CA LEU A 155 -4.77 -18.46 1.76
C LEU A 155 -3.54 -17.80 2.39
N ALA A 156 -3.39 -16.48 2.27
CA ALA A 156 -2.30 -15.75 2.91
C ALA A 156 -2.34 -15.83 4.44
N ASP A 157 -3.51 -16.05 5.04
CA ASP A 157 -3.66 -16.14 6.49
C ASP A 157 -3.36 -17.56 7.01
N VAL A 158 -3.65 -18.59 6.21
CA VAL A 158 -3.57 -20.00 6.64
C VAL A 158 -2.36 -20.76 6.10
N ASP A 159 -1.60 -20.18 5.16
CA ASP A 159 -0.41 -20.82 4.58
C ASP A 159 0.83 -20.83 5.48
N GLY A 160 0.71 -20.32 6.71
CA GLY A 160 1.81 -20.30 7.68
C GLY A 160 2.84 -19.19 7.45
N HIS A 161 2.66 -18.32 6.45
CA HIS A 161 3.59 -17.24 6.14
C HIS A 161 3.13 -15.85 6.60
N ALA A 162 1.94 -15.71 7.20
CA ALA A 162 1.41 -14.43 7.67
C ALA A 162 2.36 -13.68 8.62
N VAL A 163 2.89 -14.36 9.63
CA VAL A 163 3.85 -13.77 10.59
C VAL A 163 5.15 -13.38 9.89
N TRP A 164 5.61 -14.19 8.93
CA TRP A 164 6.79 -13.86 8.13
C TRP A 164 6.56 -12.59 7.30
N ARG A 165 5.41 -12.45 6.62
CA ARG A 165 5.10 -11.25 5.82
C ARG A 165 5.09 -9.98 6.67
N GLN A 166 4.49 -10.05 7.86
CA GLN A 166 4.46 -8.92 8.80
C GLN A 166 5.88 -8.53 9.21
N HIS A 167 6.66 -9.48 9.72
CA HIS A 167 8.03 -9.24 10.19
C HIS A 167 8.96 -8.80 9.06
N GLU A 168 8.83 -9.37 7.86
CA GLU A 168 9.62 -8.97 6.70
C GLU A 168 9.28 -7.56 6.22
N SER A 169 8.01 -7.17 6.23
CA SER A 169 7.59 -5.80 5.91
C SER A 169 8.16 -4.78 6.90
N GLU A 170 8.07 -5.07 8.20
CA GLU A 170 8.65 -4.23 9.24
C GLU A 170 10.17 -4.12 9.09
N ASN A 171 10.86 -5.24 8.85
CA ASN A 171 12.30 -5.26 8.66
C ASN A 171 12.75 -4.46 7.45
N LEU A 172 12.12 -4.67 6.29
CA LEU A 172 12.45 -3.92 5.08
C LEU A 172 12.14 -2.44 5.25
N SER A 173 11.01 -2.08 5.86
CA SER A 173 10.67 -0.68 6.12
C SER A 173 11.69 -0.05 7.08
N ASN A 174 11.99 -0.69 8.20
CA ASN A 174 12.98 -0.19 9.17
C ASN A 174 14.37 -0.04 8.57
N LEU A 175 14.81 -1.00 7.74
CA LEU A 175 16.08 -0.91 7.02
C LEU A 175 16.12 0.34 6.12
N VAL A 176 15.09 0.54 5.28
CA VAL A 176 15.04 1.69 4.38
C VAL A 176 14.94 3.00 5.16
N GLN A 177 14.11 3.08 6.21
CA GLN A 177 14.01 4.27 7.07
C GLN A 177 15.35 4.60 7.76
N LYS A 178 16.11 3.60 8.21
CA LYS A 178 17.46 3.79 8.76
C LYS A 178 18.45 4.31 7.72
N ARG A 179 18.45 3.74 6.52
CA ARG A 179 19.30 4.20 5.42
C ARG A 179 18.98 5.66 5.05
N LEU A 180 17.70 6.01 4.95
CA LEU A 180 17.24 7.40 4.73
C LEU A 180 17.68 8.33 5.87
N LYS A 181 17.53 7.91 7.13
CA LYS A 181 17.97 8.70 8.28
C LYS A 181 19.47 8.92 8.27
N HIS A 182 20.25 7.90 7.95
CA HIS A 182 21.71 8.00 7.85
C HIS A 182 22.12 8.96 6.73
N LEU A 183 21.59 8.78 5.52
CA LEU A 183 21.82 9.65 4.36
C LEU A 183 21.49 11.12 4.66
N GLN A 184 20.36 11.34 5.32
CA GLN A 184 19.89 12.69 5.60
C GLN A 184 20.65 13.37 6.74
N ASN A 185 21.37 12.63 7.59
CA ASN A 185 22.02 13.18 8.78
C ASN A 185 23.54 12.97 8.79
N PRO A 186 24.28 13.65 7.89
CA PRO A 186 25.74 13.57 7.89
C PRO A 186 26.31 14.21 9.16
N SER A 187 27.41 13.65 9.67
CA SER A 187 28.10 14.19 10.85
C SER A 187 28.69 15.59 10.62
N ASP A 188 29.08 15.91 9.38
CA ASP A 188 29.58 17.21 8.97
C ASP A 188 28.83 17.70 7.72
N CYS A 189 27.83 18.56 7.93
CA CYS A 189 27.04 19.13 6.84
C CYS A 189 27.88 20.01 5.90
N ALA A 190 28.99 20.60 6.35
CA ALA A 190 29.82 21.46 5.49
C ALA A 190 30.57 20.64 4.43
N LYS A 191 30.88 19.37 4.71
CA LYS A 191 31.58 18.44 3.79
C LYS A 191 30.65 17.44 3.09
N ALA A 192 29.42 17.30 3.55
CA ALA A 192 28.46 16.38 2.95
C ALA A 192 28.22 16.68 1.45
N ARG A 193 28.05 15.63 0.65
CA ARG A 193 27.56 15.76 -0.73
C ARG A 193 26.05 15.99 -0.67
N LYS A 194 25.56 16.94 -1.45
CA LYS A 194 24.18 17.42 -1.37
C LYS A 194 23.50 17.36 -2.72
N LEU A 195 22.19 17.12 -2.67
CA LEU A 195 21.30 17.26 -3.81
C LEU A 195 20.21 18.27 -3.44
N VAL A 196 20.10 19.35 -4.20
CA VAL A 196 19.13 20.42 -3.98
C VAL A 196 17.90 20.16 -4.85
N CYS A 197 16.72 20.18 -4.22
CA CYS A 197 15.43 20.03 -4.86
C CYS A 197 14.52 21.23 -4.54
N ASP A 198 13.84 21.75 -5.56
CA ASP A 198 12.92 22.89 -5.44
C ASP A 198 11.47 22.42 -5.37
N LEU A 199 10.80 22.65 -4.23
CA LEU A 199 9.42 22.18 -4.02
C LEU A 199 8.42 22.78 -5.01
N ASN A 200 8.67 24.00 -5.48
CA ASN A 200 7.73 24.84 -6.22
C ASN A 200 7.55 24.45 -7.71
N LYS A 201 7.47 23.15 -8.03
CA LYS A 201 7.06 22.69 -9.36
C LYS A 201 5.68 23.25 -9.73
N GLY A 202 5.51 23.60 -11.01
CA GLY A 202 4.30 24.20 -11.60
C GLY A 202 3.06 23.31 -11.65
N CYS A 203 2.68 22.68 -10.53
CA CYS A 203 1.54 21.76 -10.44
C CYS A 203 0.92 21.76 -9.03
N GLY A 204 -0.08 20.90 -8.81
CA GLY A 204 -0.74 20.75 -7.51
C GLY A 204 0.05 19.91 -6.49
N TYR A 205 -0.48 19.82 -5.26
CA TYR A 205 0.17 19.20 -4.09
C TYR A 205 0.71 17.78 -4.37
N GLY A 206 -0.12 16.87 -4.89
CA GLY A 206 0.30 15.49 -5.18
C GLY A 206 1.47 15.41 -6.16
N CYS A 207 1.44 16.20 -7.25
CA CYS A 207 2.58 16.29 -8.19
C CYS A 207 3.83 16.91 -7.55
N GLN A 208 3.69 17.87 -6.64
CA GLN A 208 4.82 18.44 -5.90
C GLN A 208 5.42 17.42 -4.92
N LEU A 209 4.60 16.61 -4.24
CA LEU A 209 5.08 15.50 -3.41
C LEU A 209 5.85 14.49 -4.25
N HIS A 210 5.29 14.05 -5.38
CA HIS A 210 6.00 13.18 -6.31
C HIS A 210 7.30 13.81 -6.79
N HIS A 211 7.34 15.11 -7.09
CA HIS A 211 8.61 15.77 -7.44
C HIS A 211 9.67 15.62 -6.35
N VAL A 212 9.31 15.84 -5.07
CA VAL A 212 10.27 15.67 -3.96
C VAL A 212 10.67 14.21 -3.78
N VAL A 213 9.73 13.26 -3.91
CA VAL A 213 10.06 11.82 -3.88
C VAL A 213 11.07 11.46 -4.96
N TYR A 214 10.89 11.93 -6.18
CA TYR A 214 11.83 11.70 -7.28
C TYR A 214 13.21 12.26 -6.92
N CYS A 215 13.29 13.50 -6.43
CA CYS A 215 14.55 14.07 -5.96
C CYS A 215 15.20 13.22 -4.87
N PHE A 216 14.39 12.68 -3.95
CA PHE A 216 14.88 11.90 -2.83
C PHE A 216 15.40 10.52 -3.27
N ILE A 217 14.74 9.87 -4.22
CA ILE A 217 15.21 8.62 -4.85
C ILE A 217 16.58 8.86 -5.52
N VAL A 218 16.73 9.95 -6.26
CA VAL A 218 18.02 10.33 -6.89
C VAL A 218 19.09 10.62 -5.84
N ALA A 219 18.73 11.34 -4.77
CA ALA A 219 19.63 11.67 -3.68
C ALA A 219 20.11 10.41 -2.95
N TYR A 220 19.19 9.48 -2.69
CA TYR A 220 19.48 8.17 -2.10
C TYR A 220 20.41 7.33 -2.99
N ALA A 221 20.12 7.25 -4.28
CA ALA A 221 20.93 6.46 -5.21
C ALA A 221 22.35 7.01 -5.40
N THR A 222 22.53 8.33 -5.23
CA THR A 222 23.82 9.02 -5.45
C THR A 222 24.57 9.36 -4.16
N GLU A 223 24.09 8.88 -3.01
CA GLU A 223 24.66 9.13 -1.68
C GLU A 223 24.81 10.63 -1.39
N ARG A 224 23.77 11.39 -1.68
CA ARG A 224 23.69 12.82 -1.45
C ARG A 224 22.58 13.14 -0.47
N THR A 225 22.87 13.94 0.55
CA THR A 225 21.85 14.48 1.45
C THR A 225 20.90 15.38 0.65
N LEU A 226 19.60 15.10 0.70
CA LEU A 226 18.58 15.91 0.06
C LEU A 226 18.36 17.21 0.84
N ILE A 227 18.54 18.33 0.17
CA ILE A 227 18.22 19.67 0.64
C ILE A 227 16.96 20.16 -0.08
N LEU A 228 15.87 20.31 0.66
CA LEU A 228 14.59 20.78 0.13
C LEU A 228 14.47 22.30 0.27
N ARG A 229 14.37 23.02 -0.86
CA ARG A 229 14.04 24.44 -0.88
C ARG A 229 12.52 24.61 -0.98
N SER A 230 11.91 25.01 0.14
CA SER A 230 10.46 25.14 0.28
C SER A 230 9.97 26.54 0.66
N LYS A 231 10.86 27.52 0.87
CA LYS A 231 10.43 28.90 1.19
C LYS A 231 9.63 29.50 0.02
N GLY A 232 8.57 30.24 0.35
CA GLY A 232 7.68 30.81 -0.67
C GLY A 232 6.87 29.73 -1.40
N TRP A 233 6.58 28.61 -0.74
CA TRP A 233 5.75 27.57 -1.30
C TRP A 233 4.32 28.05 -1.50
N ARG A 234 3.73 27.77 -2.67
CA ARG A 234 2.40 28.25 -3.05
C ARG A 234 1.28 27.83 -2.08
N TYR A 235 1.46 26.71 -1.39
CA TYR A 235 0.49 26.19 -0.42
C TYR A 235 0.71 26.76 0.98
N SER A 236 1.96 27.05 1.35
CA SER A 236 2.31 27.62 2.65
C SER A 236 3.60 28.44 2.56
N LYS A 237 3.54 29.73 2.89
CA LYS A 237 4.65 30.66 2.63
C LYS A 237 5.89 30.34 3.47
N GLY A 238 5.73 29.86 4.71
CA GLY A 238 6.84 29.46 5.58
C GLY A 238 7.52 28.18 5.12
N GLY A 239 6.81 27.33 4.38
CA GLY A 239 7.36 26.23 3.59
C GLY A 239 7.00 24.86 4.17
N TRP A 240 7.87 23.88 3.93
CA TRP A 240 7.66 22.48 4.33
C TRP A 240 7.46 22.32 5.84
N GLN A 241 8.28 23.05 6.61
CA GLN A 241 8.38 22.93 8.05
C GLN A 241 7.15 23.44 8.81
N ASP A 242 6.24 24.16 8.15
CA ASP A 242 4.97 24.60 8.74
C ASP A 242 4.03 23.41 9.00
N VAL A 243 4.23 22.29 8.30
CA VAL A 243 3.33 21.13 8.35
C VAL A 243 4.05 19.82 8.64
N PHE A 244 5.27 19.64 8.12
CA PHE A 244 6.05 18.41 8.27
C PHE A 244 7.39 18.68 8.94
N LEU A 245 7.98 17.66 9.56
CA LEU A 245 9.33 17.74 10.10
C LEU A 245 10.35 18.01 8.98
N PRO A 246 11.48 18.67 9.28
CA PRO A 246 12.55 18.81 8.32
C PRO A 246 13.06 17.44 7.84
N LEU A 247 13.53 17.39 6.59
CA LEU A 247 14.07 16.15 6.02
C LEU A 247 15.42 15.74 6.65
N SER A 248 16.07 16.63 7.39
CA SER A 248 17.34 16.38 8.09
C SER A 248 17.34 17.14 9.41
N ASP A 249 17.92 16.55 10.45
CA ASP A 249 18.10 17.19 11.75
C ASP A 249 19.45 17.95 11.81
N THR A 250 20.39 17.63 10.92
CA THR A 250 21.80 18.09 10.99
C THR A 250 22.26 18.86 9.76
N CYS A 251 21.55 18.77 8.63
CA CYS A 251 21.98 19.37 7.37
C CYS A 251 20.83 19.90 6.53
N LEU A 252 20.58 21.21 6.65
CA LEU A 252 19.47 21.92 6.00
C LEU A 252 19.90 22.95 4.96
N LEU A 253 21.19 23.29 4.91
CA LEU A 253 21.69 24.36 4.07
C LEU A 253 22.35 23.80 2.80
N PRO A 254 22.12 24.44 1.63
CA PRO A 254 22.67 24.01 0.35
C PRO A 254 24.13 24.47 0.14
N ASN A 255 24.84 24.90 1.19
CA ASN A 255 26.22 25.40 1.09
C ASN A 255 27.19 24.29 0.69
N GLY A 256 28.25 24.65 -0.03
CA GLY A 256 29.34 23.74 -0.40
C GLY A 256 30.36 24.47 -1.27
N GLU A 257 31.56 23.90 -1.38
CA GLU A 257 32.69 24.46 -2.12
C GLU A 257 32.42 24.49 -3.63
N THR A 258 31.78 23.45 -4.16
CA THR A 258 31.45 23.33 -5.58
C THR A 258 29.97 23.08 -5.79
N THR A 259 29.38 23.82 -6.72
CA THR A 259 27.96 23.71 -7.07
C THR A 259 27.81 23.49 -8.57
N ASN A 260 26.88 22.63 -8.98
CA ASN A 260 26.53 22.44 -10.39
C ASN A 260 25.07 22.01 -10.55
N ARG A 261 24.55 22.07 -11.77
CA ARG A 261 23.28 21.43 -12.13
C ARG A 261 23.53 19.96 -12.48
N TRP A 262 22.49 19.13 -12.40
CA TRP A 262 22.53 17.74 -12.86
C TRP A 262 23.07 17.62 -14.30
N PRO A 263 23.94 16.64 -14.61
CA PRO A 263 24.45 15.56 -13.75
C PRO A 263 25.66 15.96 -12.88
N GLY A 264 26.17 17.18 -13.03
CA GLY A 264 27.39 17.65 -12.37
C GLY A 264 28.64 16.88 -12.80
N HIS A 265 29.75 17.14 -12.11
CA HIS A 265 30.98 16.34 -12.22
C HIS A 265 31.10 15.38 -11.03
N GLN A 266 31.97 14.37 -11.12
CA GLN A 266 32.14 13.33 -10.09
C GLN A 266 32.37 13.92 -8.67
N ASN A 267 33.19 14.97 -8.59
CA ASN A 267 33.59 15.62 -7.34
C ASN A 267 32.72 16.84 -6.98
N THR A 268 31.65 17.14 -7.74
CA THR A 268 30.75 18.25 -7.40
C THR A 268 30.07 17.96 -6.06
N GLN A 269 30.23 18.86 -5.10
CA GLN A 269 29.68 18.68 -3.75
C GLN A 269 28.16 18.90 -3.75
N VAL A 270 27.66 19.95 -4.38
CA VAL A 270 26.23 20.31 -4.38
C VAL A 270 25.67 20.23 -5.81
N ILE A 271 24.66 19.39 -6.03
CA ILE A 271 23.99 19.26 -7.32
C ILE A 271 22.55 19.76 -7.22
N THR A 272 22.15 20.68 -8.09
CA THR A 272 20.73 21.05 -8.24
C THR A 272 20.05 20.16 -9.28
N LEU A 273 19.02 19.44 -8.85
CA LEU A 273 18.27 18.51 -9.69
C LEU A 273 17.07 19.22 -10.33
N PRO A 274 16.89 19.16 -11.66
CA PRO A 274 15.71 19.71 -12.32
C PRO A 274 14.49 18.82 -12.10
N ILE A 275 13.32 19.31 -12.49
CA ILE A 275 12.10 18.49 -12.58
C ILE A 275 12.32 17.30 -13.54
N ILE A 276 11.63 16.20 -13.28
CA ILE A 276 11.79 14.94 -14.04
C ILE A 276 11.48 15.09 -15.54
N ASP A 277 10.69 16.11 -15.90
CA ASP A 277 10.32 16.44 -17.28
C ASP A 277 11.51 16.98 -18.10
N SER A 278 12.49 17.61 -17.44
CA SER A 278 13.66 18.22 -18.08
C SER A 278 15.00 17.61 -17.64
N ILE A 279 14.97 16.47 -16.93
CA ILE A 279 16.19 15.78 -16.52
C ILE A 279 16.89 15.14 -17.72
N ASN A 280 18.15 15.52 -17.93
CA ASN A 280 19.03 14.96 -18.94
C ASN A 280 20.49 14.94 -18.43
N PRO A 281 21.23 13.82 -18.54
CA PRO A 281 20.74 12.49 -18.91
C PRO A 281 19.78 11.93 -17.86
N ARG A 282 18.86 11.06 -18.28
CA ARG A 282 17.93 10.38 -17.35
C ARG A 282 18.69 9.30 -16.56
N PRO A 283 18.72 9.34 -15.22
CA PRO A 283 19.43 8.35 -14.43
C PRO A 283 18.72 6.98 -14.45
N PRO A 284 19.45 5.88 -14.17
CA PRO A 284 18.89 4.53 -14.20
C PRO A 284 17.92 4.22 -13.05
N PHE A 285 18.02 4.95 -11.94
CA PHE A 285 17.26 4.76 -10.70
C PHE A 285 15.93 5.51 -10.65
N LEU A 286 15.41 6.00 -11.79
CA LEU A 286 14.05 6.54 -11.82
C LEU A 286 13.03 5.41 -11.60
N PRO A 287 11.88 5.68 -10.94
CA PRO A 287 10.76 4.76 -10.96
C PRO A 287 10.49 4.29 -12.39
N LEU A 288 10.17 3.03 -12.66
CA LEU A 288 9.79 1.99 -11.71
C LEU A 288 10.97 1.11 -11.24
N ALA A 289 12.22 1.58 -11.35
CA ALA A 289 13.38 0.79 -10.93
C ALA A 289 13.46 0.60 -9.41
N LEU A 290 13.80 -0.63 -8.99
CA LEU A 290 14.06 -0.99 -7.59
C LEU A 290 15.56 -1.12 -7.29
N PRO A 291 15.98 -0.96 -6.03
CA PRO A 291 17.32 -1.35 -5.58
C PRO A 291 17.58 -2.85 -5.77
N GLU A 292 18.68 -3.20 -6.44
CA GLU A 292 19.09 -4.59 -6.68
C GLU A 292 19.18 -5.44 -5.40
N ASP A 293 19.60 -4.83 -4.28
CA ASP A 293 19.74 -5.51 -3.00
C ASP A 293 18.40 -5.79 -2.30
N LEU A 294 17.36 -5.03 -2.62
CA LEU A 294 16.03 -5.16 -2.01
C LEU A 294 15.04 -5.90 -2.91
N ALA A 295 15.22 -5.86 -4.24
CA ALA A 295 14.26 -6.38 -5.20
C ALA A 295 13.90 -7.85 -4.97
N PRO A 296 14.83 -8.80 -4.70
CA PRO A 296 14.46 -10.20 -4.46
C PRO A 296 13.54 -10.37 -3.24
N ARG A 297 13.81 -9.64 -2.15
CA ARG A 297 13.01 -9.71 -0.93
C ARG A 297 11.63 -9.07 -1.12
N LEU A 298 11.61 -7.90 -1.76
CA LEU A 298 10.36 -7.20 -2.06
C LEU A 298 9.47 -7.96 -3.04
N ASN A 299 10.05 -8.67 -4.00
CA ASN A 299 9.27 -9.47 -4.95
C ASN A 299 8.49 -10.59 -4.25
N VAL A 300 9.08 -11.20 -3.22
CA VAL A 300 8.40 -12.21 -2.37
C VAL A 300 7.41 -11.56 -1.40
N LEU A 301 7.69 -10.36 -0.88
CA LEU A 301 6.82 -9.71 0.09
C LEU A 301 5.57 -9.07 -0.53
N HIS A 302 5.72 -8.31 -1.63
CA HIS A 302 4.77 -7.29 -2.03
C HIS A 302 4.31 -7.42 -3.49
N GLY A 303 3.00 -7.31 -3.78
CA GLY A 303 2.44 -7.50 -5.11
C GLY A 303 2.77 -6.43 -6.16
N ASP A 304 3.03 -5.19 -5.74
CA ASP A 304 3.68 -4.15 -6.57
C ASP A 304 4.84 -3.51 -5.78
N PRO A 305 6.05 -4.10 -5.84
CA PRO A 305 7.20 -3.66 -5.05
C PRO A 305 7.57 -2.18 -5.22
N VAL A 306 7.22 -1.58 -6.36
CA VAL A 306 7.61 -0.22 -6.69
C VAL A 306 6.79 0.80 -5.92
N VAL A 307 5.51 0.51 -5.74
CA VAL A 307 4.61 1.33 -4.92
C VAL A 307 5.10 1.32 -3.47
N TRP A 308 5.50 0.15 -2.95
CA TRP A 308 6.09 0.03 -1.61
C TRP A 308 7.37 0.87 -1.48
N TRP A 309 8.26 0.80 -2.47
CA TRP A 309 9.51 1.56 -2.50
C TRP A 309 9.26 3.07 -2.44
N ILE A 310 8.33 3.57 -3.24
CA ILE A 310 7.89 4.97 -3.23
C ILE A 310 7.25 5.35 -1.89
N GLY A 311 6.42 4.46 -1.33
CA GLY A 311 5.81 4.60 -0.02
C GLY A 311 6.82 4.83 1.11
N GLN A 312 8.02 4.23 1.05
CA GLN A 312 9.06 4.46 2.06
C GLN A 312 9.59 5.90 2.07
N PHE A 313 9.72 6.54 0.91
CA PHE A 313 10.12 7.95 0.84
C PHE A 313 9.03 8.86 1.38
N LEU A 314 7.77 8.60 1.02
CA LEU A 314 6.61 9.33 1.57
C LEU A 314 6.53 9.19 3.08
N LYS A 315 6.69 7.97 3.61
CA LYS A 315 6.74 7.68 5.05
C LYS A 315 7.81 8.52 5.77
N TYR A 316 8.99 8.67 5.17
CA TYR A 316 10.06 9.48 5.76
C TYR A 316 9.78 10.99 5.67
N MET A 317 9.35 11.49 4.51
CA MET A 317 9.20 12.93 4.33
C MET A 317 7.94 13.49 5.01
N LEU A 318 6.83 12.75 5.01
CA LEU A 318 5.53 13.19 5.54
C LEU A 318 5.40 13.02 7.07
N ARG A 319 6.50 12.95 7.81
CA ARG A 319 6.48 12.96 9.28
C ARG A 319 5.85 14.28 9.74
N PRO A 320 4.67 14.26 10.39
CA PRO A 320 3.94 15.49 10.69
C PRO A 320 4.63 16.27 11.82
N GLN A 321 4.49 17.59 11.80
CA GLN A 321 4.72 18.42 12.99
C GLN A 321 3.71 18.06 14.09
N PRO A 322 4.01 18.26 15.38
CA PRO A 322 3.07 18.00 16.47
C PRO A 322 1.70 18.68 16.28
N ALA A 323 1.69 19.93 15.82
CA ALA A 323 0.45 20.67 15.53
C ALA A 323 -0.37 20.01 14.40
N THR A 324 0.30 19.46 13.39
CA THR A 324 -0.36 18.72 12.29
C THR A 324 -0.93 17.40 12.79
N SER A 325 -0.18 16.65 13.62
CA SER A 325 -0.65 15.41 14.23
C SER A 325 -1.92 15.64 15.05
N ASN A 326 -1.91 16.66 15.92
CA ASN A 326 -3.08 17.00 16.74
C ASN A 326 -4.31 17.32 15.89
N LYS A 327 -4.14 18.06 14.78
CA LYS A 327 -5.23 18.36 13.85
C LYS A 327 -5.80 17.10 13.19
N LEU A 328 -4.95 16.15 12.80
CA LEU A 328 -5.40 14.88 12.23
C LEU A 328 -6.16 14.04 13.27
N ASP A 329 -5.67 13.99 14.52
CA ASP A 329 -6.32 13.27 15.62
C ASP A 329 -7.68 13.90 16.00
N GLU A 330 -7.76 15.23 16.05
CA GLU A 330 -9.01 15.97 16.26
C GLU A 330 -10.00 15.73 15.12
N TYR A 331 -9.52 15.73 13.87
CA TYR A 331 -10.35 15.44 12.72
C TYR A 331 -10.90 14.01 12.76
N ALA A 332 -10.05 13.01 13.06
CA ALA A 332 -10.48 11.61 13.21
C ALA A 332 -11.64 11.47 14.21
N LYS A 333 -11.54 12.17 15.35
CA LYS A 333 -12.60 12.22 16.38
C LYS A 333 -13.86 12.93 15.88
N LYS A 334 -13.70 14.09 15.21
CA LYS A 334 -14.80 14.89 14.65
C LYS A 334 -15.65 14.07 13.68
N VAL A 335 -14.99 13.36 12.76
CA VAL A 335 -15.68 12.58 11.72
C VAL A 335 -16.00 11.15 12.15
N LYS A 336 -15.62 10.76 13.38
CA LYS A 336 -15.79 9.41 13.93
C LYS A 336 -15.23 8.33 13.00
N PHE A 337 -14.01 8.56 12.49
CA PHE A 337 -13.37 7.64 11.56
C PHE A 337 -13.25 6.24 12.17
N GLN A 338 -13.87 5.24 11.54
CA GLN A 338 -13.95 3.87 12.06
C GLN A 338 -13.93 2.87 10.90
N LYS A 339 -13.26 1.74 11.11
CA LYS A 339 -13.22 0.59 10.20
C LYS A 339 -14.37 -0.41 10.48
N PRO A 340 -14.87 -1.16 9.48
CA PRO A 340 -14.44 -1.14 8.08
C PRO A 340 -14.89 0.13 7.34
N ILE A 341 -14.02 0.69 6.49
CA ILE A 341 -14.30 1.89 5.70
C ILE A 341 -13.60 1.85 4.33
N VAL A 342 -14.32 2.27 3.29
CA VAL A 342 -13.79 2.43 1.93
C VAL A 342 -13.49 3.89 1.67
N GLY A 343 -12.26 4.20 1.27
CA GLY A 343 -11.85 5.53 0.83
C GLY A 343 -12.29 5.74 -0.61
N VAL A 344 -13.04 6.81 -0.87
CA VAL A 344 -13.51 7.17 -2.21
C VAL A 344 -12.99 8.56 -2.54
N HIS A 345 -12.18 8.66 -3.58
CA HIS A 345 -11.66 9.94 -4.05
C HIS A 345 -12.23 10.28 -5.43
N ILE A 346 -13.04 11.33 -5.49
CA ILE A 346 -13.69 11.81 -6.72
C ILE A 346 -13.15 13.19 -7.06
N ARG A 347 -12.52 13.32 -8.23
CA ARG A 347 -11.93 14.57 -8.72
C ARG A 347 -12.63 15.02 -9.99
N ARG A 348 -13.31 16.17 -9.96
CA ARG A 348 -14.11 16.67 -11.09
C ARG A 348 -13.60 17.98 -11.71
N THR A 349 -13.20 18.96 -10.91
CA THR A 349 -13.14 20.38 -11.38
C THR A 349 -12.25 20.65 -12.60
N ASP A 350 -10.93 20.76 -12.43
CA ASP A 350 -9.97 21.14 -13.49
C ASP A 350 -9.44 19.96 -14.31
N LYS A 351 -9.81 18.74 -13.94
CA LYS A 351 -9.27 17.51 -14.54
C LYS A 351 -10.16 16.95 -15.65
N VAL A 352 -11.46 17.21 -15.59
CA VAL A 352 -12.42 16.74 -16.60
C VAL A 352 -12.15 17.47 -17.91
N GLY A 353 -11.87 16.71 -18.97
CA GLY A 353 -11.66 17.22 -20.33
C GLY A 353 -10.22 17.62 -20.67
N THR A 354 -9.29 17.54 -19.72
CA THR A 354 -7.85 17.80 -19.94
C THR A 354 -6.99 16.59 -19.59
N GLU A 355 -7.16 16.05 -18.38
CA GLU A 355 -6.31 14.98 -17.84
C GLU A 355 -7.08 13.70 -17.48
N ALA A 356 -8.42 13.78 -17.32
CA ALA A 356 -9.27 12.65 -16.99
C ALA A 356 -10.68 12.80 -17.58
N ALA A 357 -11.41 11.68 -17.63
CA ALA A 357 -12.83 11.67 -17.96
C ALA A 357 -13.69 12.02 -16.73
N PHE A 358 -14.92 12.48 -16.97
CA PHE A 358 -15.92 12.62 -15.91
C PHE A 358 -16.49 11.25 -15.54
N HIS A 359 -16.45 10.92 -14.25
CA HIS A 359 -17.07 9.72 -13.71
C HIS A 359 -18.18 10.10 -12.72
N LYS A 360 -19.35 9.46 -12.87
CA LYS A 360 -20.49 9.61 -11.97
C LYS A 360 -20.20 8.94 -10.63
N LEU A 361 -20.82 9.44 -9.56
CA LEU A 361 -20.70 8.83 -8.22
C LEU A 361 -21.03 7.32 -8.26
N ASP A 362 -22.05 6.96 -9.03
CA ASP A 362 -22.54 5.59 -9.13
C ASP A 362 -21.47 4.60 -9.64
N GLU A 363 -20.54 5.06 -10.49
CA GLU A 363 -19.42 4.23 -10.98
C GLU A 363 -18.46 3.83 -9.85
N TYR A 364 -18.17 4.76 -8.93
CA TYR A 364 -17.35 4.47 -7.74
C TYR A 364 -18.10 3.54 -6.79
N MET A 365 -19.39 3.83 -6.54
CA MET A 365 -20.19 3.10 -5.55
C MET A 365 -20.46 1.65 -5.94
N VAL A 366 -20.44 1.30 -7.23
CA VAL A 366 -20.44 -0.10 -7.67
C VAL A 366 -19.28 -0.87 -7.05
N HIS A 367 -18.08 -0.31 -7.05
CA HIS A 367 -16.89 -0.98 -6.50
C HIS A 367 -16.83 -0.95 -4.97
N VAL A 368 -17.36 0.10 -4.35
CA VAL A 368 -17.58 0.15 -2.90
C VAL A 368 -18.50 -0.99 -2.46
N GLU A 369 -19.63 -1.19 -3.15
CA GLU A 369 -20.56 -2.27 -2.85
C GLU A 369 -19.94 -3.65 -3.10
N GLN A 370 -19.14 -3.82 -4.15
CA GLN A 370 -18.40 -5.09 -4.37
C GLN A 370 -17.43 -5.39 -3.23
N TYR A 371 -16.71 -4.39 -2.71
CA TYR A 371 -15.85 -4.56 -1.55
C TYR A 371 -16.64 -5.01 -0.32
N TYR A 372 -17.77 -4.37 -0.02
CA TYR A 372 -18.57 -4.74 1.14
C TYR A 372 -19.20 -6.14 1.00
N LYS A 373 -19.72 -6.49 -0.19
CA LYS A 373 -20.20 -7.85 -0.47
C LYS A 373 -19.11 -8.89 -0.26
N TYR A 374 -17.88 -8.60 -0.66
CA TYR A 374 -16.72 -9.44 -0.39
C TYR A 374 -16.40 -9.53 1.11
N LYS A 375 -16.36 -8.39 1.80
CA LYS A 375 -16.03 -8.30 3.23
C LYS A 375 -17.07 -9.01 4.11
N GLU A 376 -18.34 -8.98 3.73
CA GLU A 376 -19.43 -9.69 4.41
C GLU A 376 -19.30 -11.22 4.32
N LEU A 377 -18.48 -11.76 3.39
CA LEU A 377 -18.17 -13.20 3.34
C LEU A 377 -17.15 -13.62 4.40
N THR A 378 -16.36 -12.69 4.94
CA THR A 378 -15.30 -12.97 5.93
C THR A 378 -15.67 -12.47 7.31
N ASP A 379 -16.24 -11.27 7.40
CA ASP A 379 -16.44 -10.54 8.65
C ASP A 379 -17.85 -9.99 8.76
N LYS A 380 -18.32 -9.82 10.00
CA LYS A 380 -19.55 -9.08 10.26
C LYS A 380 -19.31 -7.60 10.01
N VAL A 381 -20.00 -7.03 9.03
CA VAL A 381 -20.04 -5.59 8.77
C VAL A 381 -21.20 -4.98 9.55
N ASP A 382 -20.88 -4.18 10.57
CA ASP A 382 -21.88 -3.47 11.38
C ASP A 382 -22.53 -2.30 10.61
N LYS A 383 -21.72 -1.57 9.83
CA LYS A 383 -22.14 -0.45 9.01
C LYS A 383 -21.20 -0.30 7.81
N LYS A 384 -21.77 -0.07 6.63
CA LYS A 384 -21.02 0.26 5.41
C LYS A 384 -20.63 1.73 5.45
N ARG A 385 -19.34 2.04 5.64
CA ARG A 385 -18.80 3.40 5.74
C ARG A 385 -18.02 3.80 4.49
N VAL A 386 -18.12 5.05 4.08
CA VAL A 386 -17.34 5.61 2.98
C VAL A 386 -16.66 6.89 3.45
N TYR A 387 -15.34 6.95 3.38
CA TYR A 387 -14.61 8.22 3.50
C TYR A 387 -14.60 8.89 2.13
N LEU A 388 -15.34 9.98 1.96
CA LEU A 388 -15.45 10.70 0.69
C LEU A 388 -14.51 11.91 0.68
N ALA A 389 -13.49 11.85 -0.18
CA ALA A 389 -12.63 12.98 -0.52
C ALA A 389 -13.01 13.50 -1.91
N THR A 390 -13.31 14.79 -2.02
CA THR A 390 -13.74 15.39 -3.30
C THR A 390 -13.46 16.87 -3.37
N ASP A 391 -13.33 17.38 -4.58
CA ASP A 391 -13.27 18.82 -4.88
C ASP A 391 -14.62 19.42 -5.26
N GLU A 392 -15.70 18.64 -5.24
CA GLU A 392 -17.07 19.07 -5.49
C GLU A 392 -17.96 18.88 -4.24
N PRO A 393 -18.22 19.94 -3.46
CA PRO A 393 -18.98 19.85 -2.20
C PRO A 393 -20.36 19.19 -2.33
N LYS A 394 -21.05 19.39 -3.46
CA LYS A 394 -22.40 18.85 -3.72
C LYS A 394 -22.44 17.32 -3.74
N LEU A 395 -21.30 16.65 -3.90
CA LEU A 395 -21.24 15.19 -3.88
C LEU A 395 -21.59 14.60 -2.51
N PHE A 396 -21.38 15.31 -1.40
CA PHE A 396 -21.77 14.82 -0.09
C PHE A 396 -23.29 14.67 0.04
N SER A 397 -24.05 15.67 -0.40
CA SER A 397 -25.51 15.61 -0.36
C SER A 397 -26.06 14.64 -1.41
N GLU A 398 -25.42 14.54 -2.59
CA GLU A 398 -25.76 13.50 -3.57
C GLU A 398 -25.57 12.09 -2.99
N ALA A 399 -24.41 11.82 -2.38
CA ALA A 399 -24.08 10.50 -1.82
C ALA A 399 -25.03 10.11 -0.69
N LYS A 400 -25.28 11.02 0.27
CA LYS A 400 -26.23 10.76 1.37
C LYS A 400 -27.66 10.51 0.89
N ARG A 401 -28.07 11.15 -0.22
CA ARG A 401 -29.42 10.98 -0.79
C ARG A 401 -29.55 9.68 -1.58
N LYS A 402 -28.55 9.34 -2.41
CA LYS A 402 -28.59 8.14 -3.28
C LYS A 402 -28.26 6.85 -2.54
N TYR A 403 -27.44 6.92 -1.50
CA TYR A 403 -26.90 5.78 -0.75
C TYR A 403 -27.17 5.92 0.76
N PRO A 404 -28.44 6.02 1.20
CA PRO A 404 -28.79 6.24 2.61
C PRO A 404 -28.38 5.08 3.55
N GLU A 405 -28.14 3.89 3.01
CA GLU A 405 -27.63 2.72 3.74
C GLU A 405 -26.16 2.89 4.15
N TYR A 406 -25.40 3.73 3.44
CA TYR A 406 -24.01 4.04 3.71
C TYR A 406 -23.85 5.20 4.69
N GLU A 407 -22.88 5.09 5.60
CA GLU A 407 -22.40 6.20 6.40
C GLU A 407 -21.32 6.96 5.61
N ILE A 408 -21.66 8.16 5.12
CA ILE A 408 -20.73 9.03 4.40
C ILE A 408 -19.94 9.89 5.39
N VAL A 409 -18.66 9.57 5.54
CA VAL A 409 -17.67 10.23 6.39
C VAL A 409 -16.83 11.19 5.55
N GLY A 410 -16.53 12.38 6.09
CA GLY A 410 -15.71 13.39 5.43
C GLY A 410 -16.14 14.80 5.83
N ASP A 411 -15.47 15.82 5.29
CA ASP A 411 -15.73 17.22 5.63
C ASP A 411 -15.98 18.05 4.37
N GLU A 412 -17.22 18.50 4.21
CA GLU A 412 -17.65 19.31 3.07
C GLU A 412 -16.87 20.65 2.99
N ASP A 413 -16.40 21.18 4.12
CA ASP A 413 -15.63 22.42 4.14
C ASP A 413 -14.23 22.23 3.54
N ILE A 414 -13.64 21.04 3.67
CA ILE A 414 -12.39 20.69 2.98
C ILE A 414 -12.61 20.78 1.46
N SER A 415 -13.70 20.18 0.95
CA SER A 415 -14.05 20.25 -0.48
C SER A 415 -14.26 21.67 -0.98
N LYS A 416 -14.87 22.55 -0.18
CA LYS A 416 -15.05 23.96 -0.56
C LYS A 416 -13.71 24.67 -0.78
N THR A 417 -12.70 24.34 0.03
CA THR A 417 -11.36 24.95 -0.07
C THR A 417 -10.49 24.35 -1.18
N ALA A 418 -10.79 23.14 -1.64
CA ALA A 418 -10.09 22.47 -2.74
C ALA A 418 -10.43 23.03 -4.14
N SER A 419 -11.47 23.86 -4.23
CA SER A 419 -11.88 24.57 -5.45
C SER A 419 -10.77 25.48 -5.99
N ILE A 420 -10.72 25.66 -7.32
CA ILE A 420 -9.62 26.33 -8.03
C ILE A 420 -9.27 27.71 -7.44
N SER A 421 -10.27 28.48 -7.00
CA SER A 421 -10.09 29.83 -6.48
C SER A 421 -9.45 29.91 -5.08
N LYS A 422 -9.48 28.82 -4.30
CA LYS A 422 -9.00 28.79 -2.89
C LYS A 422 -7.88 27.77 -2.63
N ARG A 423 -7.50 27.03 -3.66
CA ARG A 423 -6.60 25.86 -3.61
C ARG A 423 -5.21 26.15 -3.05
N TYR A 424 -4.68 27.36 -3.23
CA TYR A 424 -3.32 27.73 -2.82
C TYR A 424 -3.35 28.56 -1.54
N SER A 425 -3.68 27.89 -0.43
CA SER A 425 -3.77 28.47 0.90
C SER A 425 -3.42 27.44 1.97
N ASP A 426 -3.03 27.91 3.17
CA ASP A 426 -2.72 27.02 4.31
C ASP A 426 -3.92 26.14 4.69
N GLN A 427 -5.14 26.68 4.57
CA GLN A 427 -6.37 25.92 4.84
C GLN A 427 -6.57 24.80 3.82
N SER A 428 -6.39 25.08 2.52
CA SER A 428 -6.50 24.05 1.49
C SER A 428 -5.38 23.00 1.61
N LEU A 429 -4.18 23.42 2.02
CA LEU A 429 -3.07 22.50 2.31
C LEU A 429 -3.43 21.55 3.47
N SER A 430 -3.96 22.10 4.58
CA SER A 430 -4.41 21.27 5.69
C SER A 430 -5.50 20.29 5.25
N GLY A 431 -6.46 20.75 4.44
CA GLY A 431 -7.54 19.92 3.91
C GLY A 431 -7.05 18.76 3.04
N ILE A 432 -6.15 19.02 2.08
CA ILE A 432 -5.66 17.97 1.18
C ILE A 432 -4.77 16.95 1.90
N ILE A 433 -4.03 17.38 2.93
CA ILE A 433 -3.25 16.48 3.79
C ILE A 433 -4.17 15.57 4.59
N THR A 434 -5.24 16.13 5.17
CA THR A 434 -6.28 15.36 5.87
C THR A 434 -6.90 14.33 4.94
N ASP A 435 -7.34 14.72 3.74
CA ASP A 435 -7.96 13.79 2.79
C ASP A 435 -7.02 12.65 2.39
N ILE A 436 -5.77 12.96 2.02
CA ILE A 436 -4.77 11.93 1.67
C ILE A 436 -4.53 10.99 2.86
N HIS A 437 -4.44 11.52 4.07
CA HIS A 437 -4.23 10.73 5.28
C HIS A 437 -5.36 9.71 5.48
N PHE A 438 -6.63 10.15 5.50
CA PHE A 438 -7.75 9.23 5.76
C PHE A 438 -8.09 8.31 4.58
N LEU A 439 -7.82 8.74 3.34
CA LEU A 439 -7.83 7.83 2.19
C LEU A 439 -6.80 6.71 2.36
N SER A 440 -5.57 7.03 2.81
CA SER A 440 -4.50 6.03 3.00
C SER A 440 -4.74 5.07 4.17
N LEU A 441 -5.55 5.47 5.16
CA LEU A 441 -5.92 4.64 6.32
C LEU A 441 -7.14 3.75 6.07
N SER A 442 -7.86 3.97 4.96
CA SER A 442 -9.05 3.19 4.61
C SER A 442 -8.69 1.73 4.28
N ASP A 443 -9.64 0.80 4.40
CA ASP A 443 -9.38 -0.63 4.15
C ASP A 443 -9.33 -0.98 2.66
N TYR A 444 -9.90 -0.11 1.83
CA TYR A 444 -9.90 -0.22 0.38
C TYR A 444 -10.04 1.17 -0.24
N LEU A 445 -9.44 1.40 -1.41
CA LEU A 445 -9.44 2.69 -2.09
C LEU A 445 -10.14 2.61 -3.45
N VAL A 446 -11.15 3.43 -3.69
CA VAL A 446 -11.82 3.53 -5.00
C VAL A 446 -11.65 4.95 -5.55
N CYS A 447 -11.00 5.08 -6.71
CA CYS A 447 -10.66 6.39 -7.25
C CYS A 447 -10.32 6.36 -8.75
N THR A 448 -9.78 7.47 -9.24
CA THR A 448 -9.05 7.54 -10.50
C THR A 448 -7.54 7.69 -10.25
N PHE A 449 -6.74 6.79 -10.82
CA PHE A 449 -5.28 6.87 -10.75
C PHE A 449 -4.69 7.88 -11.73
N SER A 450 -5.47 8.51 -12.61
CA SER A 450 -5.06 9.77 -13.24
C SER A 450 -4.78 10.88 -12.20
N SER A 451 -5.47 10.85 -11.05
CA SER A 451 -5.24 11.80 -9.94
C SER A 451 -4.03 11.43 -9.08
N GLN A 452 -3.09 12.36 -8.99
CA GLN A 452 -1.92 12.25 -8.10
C GLN A 452 -2.31 12.12 -6.62
N VAL A 453 -3.44 12.71 -6.20
CA VAL A 453 -3.94 12.62 -4.82
C VAL A 453 -4.24 11.17 -4.46
N CYS A 454 -4.92 10.44 -5.35
CA CYS A 454 -5.21 9.04 -5.09
C CYS A 454 -3.95 8.18 -5.11
N ARG A 455 -3.03 8.44 -6.05
CA ARG A 455 -1.76 7.70 -6.11
C ARG A 455 -0.92 7.89 -4.84
N VAL A 456 -0.84 9.11 -4.30
CA VAL A 456 -0.15 9.36 -3.02
C VAL A 456 -0.83 8.63 -1.87
N ALA A 457 -2.16 8.64 -1.78
CA ALA A 457 -2.87 7.89 -0.73
C ALA A 457 -2.60 6.38 -0.82
N TYR A 458 -2.59 5.82 -2.04
CA TYR A 458 -2.26 4.42 -2.30
C TYR A 458 -0.80 4.10 -1.96
N GLU A 459 0.15 4.96 -2.32
CA GLU A 459 1.57 4.78 -1.99
C GLU A 459 1.80 4.79 -0.46
N ILE A 460 1.12 5.69 0.27
CA ILE A 460 1.17 5.71 1.73
C ILE A 460 0.55 4.43 2.29
N MET A 461 -0.61 3.99 1.79
CA MET A 461 -1.27 2.74 2.22
C MET A 461 -0.31 1.54 2.12
N ASN A 462 0.46 1.43 1.03
CA ASN A 462 1.46 0.36 0.84
C ASN A 462 2.68 0.48 1.77
N SER A 463 2.84 1.58 2.50
CA SER A 463 3.85 1.70 3.57
C SER A 463 3.34 1.30 4.97
N LEU A 464 2.02 1.10 5.10
CA LEU A 464 1.32 0.80 6.36
C LEU A 464 0.96 -0.68 6.52
N HIS A 465 0.93 -1.44 5.42
CA HIS A 465 0.55 -2.85 5.40
C HIS A 465 1.68 -3.72 4.81
N PRO A 466 1.72 -5.04 5.12
CA PRO A 466 2.66 -5.96 4.49
C PRO A 466 2.55 -6.01 2.97
N ASP A 467 1.32 -6.08 2.45
CA ASP A 467 1.01 -6.01 1.03
C ASP A 467 -0.38 -5.41 0.85
N ALA A 468 -0.44 -4.13 0.46
CA ALA A 468 -1.69 -3.44 0.11
C ALA A 468 -1.86 -3.28 -1.41
N SER A 469 -1.06 -4.01 -2.20
CA SER A 469 -1.00 -3.80 -3.65
C SER A 469 -2.35 -4.04 -4.34
N THR A 470 -3.22 -4.85 -3.77
CA THR A 470 -4.55 -5.18 -4.31
C THR A 470 -5.70 -4.41 -3.65
N LEU A 471 -5.41 -3.56 -2.65
CA LEU A 471 -6.43 -2.85 -1.85
C LEU A 471 -6.93 -1.57 -2.53
N TYR A 472 -7.13 -1.62 -3.84
CA TYR A 472 -7.67 -0.49 -4.60
C TYR A 472 -8.50 -0.93 -5.82
N LYS A 473 -9.34 -0.02 -6.29
CA LYS A 473 -9.91 -0.04 -7.64
C LYS A 473 -9.78 1.34 -8.28
N SER A 474 -9.07 1.39 -9.41
CA SER A 474 -9.03 2.57 -10.28
C SER A 474 -10.13 2.45 -11.36
N LEU A 475 -10.79 3.57 -11.66
CA LEU A 475 -11.75 3.67 -12.77
C LEU A 475 -11.08 3.97 -14.12
N ASP A 476 -9.81 4.37 -14.13
CA ASP A 476 -9.09 4.77 -15.33
C ASP A 476 -7.71 4.10 -15.42
N ASP A 477 -6.64 4.82 -15.09
CA ASP A 477 -5.26 4.36 -15.26
C ASP A 477 -4.93 3.21 -14.32
N ILE A 478 -3.97 2.38 -14.74
CA ILE A 478 -3.19 1.55 -13.81
C ILE A 478 -2.25 2.44 -12.98
N TYR A 479 -1.65 1.89 -11.91
CA TYR A 479 -0.67 2.67 -11.15
C TYR A 479 0.50 3.12 -12.03
N TYR A 480 0.81 4.41 -11.97
CA TYR A 480 1.97 4.98 -12.63
C TYR A 480 2.59 6.12 -11.80
N TYR A 481 3.86 6.37 -12.06
CA TYR A 481 4.61 7.48 -11.53
C TYR A 481 4.98 8.45 -12.67
N GLY A 482 4.71 9.75 -12.48
CA GLY A 482 4.94 10.76 -13.52
C GLY A 482 6.43 10.84 -13.90
N GLY A 483 6.76 10.63 -15.18
CA GLY A 483 8.14 10.59 -15.66
C GLY A 483 8.87 9.28 -15.39
N GLN A 484 8.16 8.18 -15.13
CA GLN A 484 8.75 6.85 -14.97
C GLN A 484 9.45 6.29 -16.22
N LYS A 485 10.23 5.22 -16.03
CA LYS A 485 10.64 4.27 -17.07
C LYS A 485 9.43 3.52 -17.64
N ARG A 486 9.59 2.91 -18.81
CA ARG A 486 8.52 2.12 -19.43
C ARG A 486 8.17 0.96 -18.52
N ARG A 487 6.89 0.84 -18.13
CA ARG A 487 6.39 -0.35 -17.43
C ARG A 487 6.38 -1.51 -18.42
N LEU A 488 7.03 -2.61 -18.06
CA LEU A 488 7.18 -3.78 -18.93
C LEU A 488 6.44 -4.98 -18.35
N HIS A 489 5.74 -5.71 -19.22
CA HIS A 489 5.29 -7.08 -18.95
C HIS A 489 6.04 -8.05 -19.86
N VAL A 490 6.11 -9.32 -19.46
CA VAL A 490 6.62 -10.43 -20.28
C VAL A 490 5.48 -11.36 -20.62
N ALA A 491 5.34 -11.73 -21.90
CA ALA A 491 4.39 -12.73 -22.33
C ALA A 491 4.77 -14.12 -21.80
N VAL A 492 3.85 -14.75 -21.09
CA VAL A 492 3.99 -16.09 -20.50
C VAL A 492 3.11 -17.12 -21.21
N LEU A 493 2.20 -16.66 -22.06
CA LEU A 493 1.38 -17.47 -22.96
C LEU A 493 1.33 -16.84 -24.34
N PRO A 494 1.28 -17.64 -25.42
CA PRO A 494 1.15 -17.09 -26.76
C PRO A 494 -0.27 -16.55 -27.02
N HIS A 495 -0.37 -15.62 -27.96
CA HIS A 495 -1.64 -15.09 -28.43
C HIS A 495 -1.55 -14.77 -29.92
N LYS A 496 -2.54 -15.27 -30.65
CA LYS A 496 -2.82 -14.85 -32.02
C LYS A 496 -3.92 -13.79 -31.96
N ALA A 497 -3.66 -12.63 -32.55
CA ALA A 497 -4.60 -11.53 -32.59
C ALA A 497 -5.91 -11.95 -33.28
N ASN A 498 -7.04 -11.62 -32.67
CA ASN A 498 -8.38 -11.84 -33.19
C ASN A 498 -8.97 -10.53 -33.73
N GLY A 499 -8.37 -10.01 -34.80
CA GLY A 499 -8.78 -8.77 -35.45
C GLY A 499 -7.73 -7.67 -35.40
N PRO A 500 -8.00 -6.50 -36.02
CA PRO A 500 -7.01 -5.45 -36.23
C PRO A 500 -6.66 -4.66 -34.96
N HIS A 501 -7.43 -4.81 -33.88
CA HIS A 501 -7.22 -4.09 -32.62
C HIS A 501 -6.34 -4.85 -31.63
N GLU A 502 -6.11 -6.14 -31.85
CA GLU A 502 -5.26 -6.99 -31.01
C GLU A 502 -3.86 -7.14 -31.61
N MET A 503 -2.89 -7.54 -30.79
CA MET A 503 -1.52 -7.81 -31.24
C MET A 503 -1.09 -9.24 -30.91
N ASN A 504 -0.20 -9.79 -31.74
CA ASN A 504 0.34 -11.13 -31.51
C ASN A 504 1.35 -11.13 -30.36
N LEU A 505 1.32 -12.20 -29.55
CA LEU A 505 2.30 -12.46 -28.48
C LEU A 505 2.97 -13.82 -28.69
N LEU A 506 4.29 -13.84 -28.57
CA LEU A 506 5.09 -15.05 -28.34
C LEU A 506 5.57 -15.07 -26.90
N VAL A 507 5.73 -16.27 -26.33
CA VAL A 507 6.30 -16.42 -24.97
C VAL A 507 7.70 -15.80 -24.93
N GLY A 508 7.93 -14.94 -23.93
CA GLY A 508 9.17 -14.17 -23.78
C GLY A 508 9.13 -12.77 -24.40
N ASP A 509 8.09 -12.41 -25.16
CA ASP A 509 7.95 -11.06 -25.68
C ASP A 509 7.84 -10.05 -24.53
N GLU A 510 8.54 -8.91 -24.65
CA GLU A 510 8.40 -7.79 -23.72
C GLU A 510 7.39 -6.78 -24.26
N ILE A 511 6.46 -6.36 -23.41
CA ILE A 511 5.36 -5.46 -23.76
C ILE A 511 5.50 -4.19 -22.92
N ALA A 512 5.67 -3.05 -23.59
CA ALA A 512 5.54 -1.74 -22.95
C ALA A 512 4.05 -1.45 -22.73
N VAL A 513 3.63 -1.49 -21.46
CA VAL A 513 2.22 -1.38 -21.07
C VAL A 513 1.77 0.08 -21.12
N ALA A 514 0.62 0.32 -21.75
CA ALA A 514 -0.04 1.61 -21.74
C ALA A 514 -1.12 1.69 -20.65
N GLY A 515 -1.91 0.62 -20.47
CA GLY A 515 -2.95 0.54 -19.45
C GLY A 515 -3.75 -0.76 -19.51
N ASN A 516 -4.58 -0.99 -18.50
CA ASN A 516 -5.56 -2.07 -18.43
C ASN A 516 -6.95 -1.47 -18.66
N HIS A 517 -7.76 -2.10 -19.51
CA HIS A 517 -9.12 -1.62 -19.81
C HIS A 517 -10.17 -2.14 -18.81
N TRP A 518 -9.76 -3.01 -17.89
CA TRP A 518 -10.62 -3.62 -16.88
C TRP A 518 -11.76 -4.45 -17.47
N ASP A 519 -11.52 -5.02 -18.65
CA ASP A 519 -12.42 -5.89 -19.43
C ASP A 519 -11.75 -7.22 -19.84
N GLY A 520 -10.64 -7.58 -19.18
CA GLY A 520 -9.82 -8.76 -19.51
C GLY A 520 -8.68 -8.47 -20.50
N TYR A 521 -8.65 -7.29 -21.10
CA TYR A 521 -7.60 -6.87 -22.03
C TYR A 521 -6.80 -5.68 -21.49
N SER A 522 -5.53 -5.66 -21.87
CA SER A 522 -4.63 -4.54 -21.69
C SER A 522 -4.19 -4.00 -23.04
N LYS A 523 -3.78 -2.73 -23.08
CA LYS A 523 -3.20 -2.09 -24.26
C LYS A 523 -1.70 -1.87 -24.04
N GLY A 524 -0.91 -2.13 -25.08
CA GLY A 524 0.54 -1.94 -24.99
C GLY A 524 1.21 -2.02 -26.35
N THR A 525 2.54 -2.00 -26.34
CA THR A 525 3.38 -2.14 -27.53
C THR A 525 4.34 -3.30 -27.35
N ASN A 526 4.27 -4.30 -28.23
CA ASN A 526 5.21 -5.42 -28.25
C ASN A 526 6.57 -4.91 -28.74
N LEU A 527 7.61 -5.04 -27.90
CA LEU A 527 8.93 -4.49 -28.20
C LEU A 527 9.66 -5.25 -29.31
N ARG A 528 9.30 -6.51 -29.58
CA ARG A 528 9.84 -7.31 -30.68
C ARG A 528 9.24 -6.90 -32.01
N THR A 529 7.91 -6.86 -32.12
CA THR A 529 7.22 -6.56 -33.40
C THR A 529 7.04 -5.06 -33.66
N LYS A 530 7.16 -4.23 -32.61
CA LYS A 530 6.80 -2.79 -32.62
C LYS A 530 5.32 -2.51 -32.85
N GLU A 531 4.48 -3.54 -32.85
CA GLU A 531 3.03 -3.38 -32.98
C GLU A 531 2.43 -2.93 -31.65
N SER A 532 1.47 -2.00 -31.73
CA SER A 532 0.65 -1.59 -30.59
C SER A 532 -0.75 -2.13 -30.76
N GLY A 533 -1.31 -2.73 -29.71
CA GLY A 533 -2.64 -3.31 -29.75
C GLY A 533 -3.11 -3.79 -28.39
N LEU A 534 -4.30 -4.35 -28.37
CA LEU A 534 -4.88 -5.06 -27.25
C LEU A 534 -4.28 -6.46 -27.13
N TYR A 535 -4.21 -6.95 -25.91
CA TYR A 535 -3.82 -8.33 -25.62
C TYR A 535 -4.50 -8.78 -24.32
N PRO A 536 -4.81 -10.09 -24.18
CA PRO A 536 -5.42 -10.61 -22.96
C PRO A 536 -4.45 -10.46 -21.78
N THR A 537 -4.87 -9.78 -20.72
CA THR A 537 -4.00 -9.42 -19.59
C THR A 537 -3.43 -10.66 -18.88
N PHE A 538 -4.20 -11.74 -18.76
CA PHE A 538 -3.79 -12.98 -18.08
C PHE A 538 -2.62 -13.74 -18.77
N LYS A 539 -2.29 -13.36 -20.01
CA LYS A 539 -1.21 -13.99 -20.81
C LYS A 539 0.16 -13.38 -20.58
N VAL A 540 0.26 -12.36 -19.73
CA VAL A 540 1.51 -11.67 -19.43
C VAL A 540 1.77 -11.63 -17.92
N SER A 541 3.00 -11.34 -17.53
CA SER A 541 3.40 -11.13 -16.13
C SER A 541 4.22 -9.85 -15.99
N PRO A 542 4.05 -9.06 -14.92
CA PRO A 542 4.87 -7.87 -14.69
C PRO A 542 6.37 -8.17 -14.65
N LYS A 543 7.18 -7.35 -15.32
CA LYS A 543 8.64 -7.42 -15.26
C LYS A 543 9.15 -6.43 -14.22
N ILE A 544 9.88 -6.94 -13.23
CA ILE A 544 10.57 -6.10 -12.26
C ILE A 544 11.84 -5.53 -12.90
N GLU A 545 11.99 -4.21 -12.88
CA GLU A 545 13.22 -3.53 -13.26
C GLU A 545 14.04 -3.20 -12.01
N THR A 546 15.33 -3.52 -12.03
CA THR A 546 16.27 -3.16 -10.97
C THR A 546 17.30 -2.16 -11.48
N ALA A 547 17.94 -1.44 -10.55
CA ALA A 547 19.08 -0.57 -10.82
C ALA A 547 20.10 -0.62 -9.67
N PRO A 548 21.37 -0.25 -9.92
CA PRO A 548 22.39 -0.21 -8.89
C PRO A 548 22.21 1.04 -8.00
N PHE A 549 21.44 0.90 -6.94
CA PHE A 549 21.30 1.91 -5.88
C PHE A 549 22.41 1.73 -4.83
N ALA A 550 22.72 2.80 -4.10
CA ALA A 550 23.57 2.70 -2.91
C ALA A 550 22.93 1.77 -1.85
N SER A 551 23.70 0.78 -1.40
CA SER A 551 23.24 -0.26 -0.46
C SER A 551 23.53 0.06 1.01
N TYR A 552 24.31 1.10 1.30
CA TYR A 552 24.68 1.54 2.65
C TYR A 552 25.08 0.36 3.56
N PRO A 553 26.17 -0.38 3.23
CA PRO A 553 26.46 -1.70 3.81
C PRO A 553 26.70 -1.68 5.33
N GLY A 554 27.11 -0.54 5.90
CA GLY A 554 27.25 -0.37 7.36
C GLY A 554 25.94 -0.13 8.11
N ILE A 555 24.81 0.00 7.39
CA ILE A 555 23.49 0.24 7.97
C ILE A 555 22.67 -1.05 7.90
N THR A 556 22.78 -1.86 8.95
CA THR A 556 22.00 -3.09 9.13
C THR A 556 21.01 -2.93 10.29
N LEU A 557 20.04 -3.85 10.38
CA LEU A 557 19.26 -4.03 11.61
C LEU A 557 20.17 -4.71 12.65
N SER A 558 20.21 -4.20 13.88
CA SER A 558 21.00 -4.83 14.94
C SER A 558 20.28 -6.06 15.49
N THR A 559 21.05 -7.00 16.05
CA THR A 559 20.53 -8.24 16.64
C THR A 559 19.57 -7.99 17.82
N ASN A 560 19.74 -6.87 18.54
CA ASN A 560 18.87 -6.49 19.66
C ASN A 560 17.52 -5.97 19.19
N GLU A 561 17.45 -5.26 18.06
CA GLU A 561 16.19 -4.79 17.48
C GLU A 561 15.39 -5.94 16.86
N LEU A 562 16.07 -6.98 16.38
CA LEU A 562 15.44 -8.25 15.97
C LEU A 562 14.90 -9.07 17.17
N GLN A 563 15.35 -8.77 18.40
CA GLN A 563 14.93 -9.45 19.63
C GLN A 563 13.86 -8.68 20.42
N GLU A 564 13.88 -7.35 20.41
CA GLU A 564 12.78 -6.53 20.96
C GLU A 564 11.46 -6.77 20.22
N GLN A 565 11.51 -7.19 18.96
CA GLN A 565 10.34 -7.60 18.17
C GLN A 565 9.81 -9.01 18.49
N LYS A 566 10.50 -9.78 19.35
CA LYS A 566 10.04 -11.09 19.85
C LYS A 566 9.33 -11.00 21.20
N ARG A 567 9.28 -9.83 21.83
CA ARG A 567 8.51 -9.53 23.05
C ARG A 567 7.28 -8.72 22.68
#